data_AF-Q1YZ84-F1
#
_entry.id   AF-Q1YZ84-F1
#
_cell.length_a   1.000
_cell.length_b   1.000
_cell.length_c   1.000
_cell.angle_alpha   90.00
_cell.angle_beta   90.00
_cell.angle_gamma   90.00
#
_symmetry.space_group_name_H-M   'P 1'
#
loop_
_entity.id
_entity.type
_entity.pdbx_description
1 polymer ?
#
loop_
_entity_poly.entity_id
_entity_poly.type
_entity_poly.pdbx_seq_one_letter_code
_entity_poly.pdbx_strand_id
1 'polypeptide(L)' 'MSSVTNNGDGETRSREWKAFLFITVFLFPILSVMFVGGYGFIIWMLQVFLLGPPGHGG' A
#
# COMPACT_ATOMS: atom_id res chain seq x y z
N MET A 1 34.65 -36.29 12.89
CA MET A 1 33.20 -36.07 12.92
C MET A 1 32.93 -34.57 12.91
N SER A 2 32.39 -34.03 11.83
CA SER A 2 31.94 -32.63 11.72
C SER A 2 30.44 -32.59 11.99
N SER A 3 30.05 -32.11 13.17
CA SER A 3 28.67 -31.72 13.44
C SER A 3 28.37 -30.47 12.60
N VAL A 4 27.87 -30.66 11.39
CA VAL A 4 27.23 -29.59 10.62
C VAL A 4 25.91 -29.31 11.30
N THR A 5 25.95 -28.36 12.23
CA THR A 5 24.77 -27.76 12.85
C THR A 5 23.92 -27.12 11.76
N ASN A 6 22.90 -27.85 11.33
CA ASN A 6 21.82 -27.36 10.48
C ASN A 6 20.92 -26.47 11.34
N ASN A 7 21.05 -25.15 11.20
CA ASN A 7 20.29 -24.13 11.94
C ASN A 7 19.77 -23.02 11.02
N GLY A 8 19.63 -23.26 9.70
CA GLY A 8 19.44 -22.17 8.72
C GLY A 8 18.20 -22.25 7.82
N ASP A 9 17.52 -23.39 7.72
CA ASP A 9 16.46 -23.62 6.73
C ASP A 9 15.04 -23.25 7.21
N GLY A 10 14.81 -23.14 8.52
CA GLY A 10 13.53 -22.69 9.08
C GLY A 10 13.34 -21.15 9.07
N GLU A 11 14.44 -20.39 9.04
CA GLU A 11 14.41 -18.93 9.12
C GLU A 11 14.20 -18.25 7.77
N THR A 12 14.56 -18.89 6.66
CA THR A 12 14.40 -18.33 5.30
C THR A 12 12.93 -18.32 4.90
N ARG A 13 12.25 -19.47 5.02
CA ARG A 13 10.84 -19.64 4.64
C ARG A 13 9.90 -18.75 5.46
N SER A 14 10.16 -18.58 6.76
CA SER A 14 9.37 -17.71 7.63
C SER A 14 9.57 -16.23 7.33
N ARG A 15 10.75 -15.84 6.86
CA ARG A 15 11.08 -14.44 6.56
C ARG A 15 10.46 -13.99 5.23
N GLU A 16 10.43 -14.87 4.23
CA GLU A 16 9.75 -14.63 2.95
C GLU A 16 8.24 -14.42 3.15
N TRP A 17 7.61 -15.25 3.99
CA TRP A 17 6.18 -15.14 4.27
C TRP A 17 5.85 -13.85 5.02
N LYS A 18 6.68 -13.43 5.99
CA LYS A 18 6.53 -12.14 6.68
C LYS A 18 6.71 -10.96 5.73
N ALA A 19 7.66 -11.02 4.79
CA ALA A 19 7.85 -9.98 3.78
C ALA A 19 6.64 -9.87 2.84
N PHE A 20 6.09 -11.01 2.39
CA PHE A 20 4.88 -11.05 1.57
C PHE A 20 3.66 -10.44 2.28
N LEU A 21 3.46 -10.79 3.54
CA LEU A 21 2.36 -10.28 4.35
C LEU A 21 2.54 -8.79 4.63
N PHE A 22 3.76 -8.34 4.91
CA PHE A 22 4.09 -6.92 5.06
C PHE A 22 3.75 -6.15 3.79
N ILE A 23 4.28 -6.57 2.63
CA ILE A 23 4.00 -5.91 1.37
C ILE A 23 2.50 -5.91 1.10
N THR A 24 1.79 -7.02 1.29
CA THR A 24 0.33 -7.05 1.07
C THR A 24 -0.41 -6.08 1.99
N VAL A 25 -0.07 -6.04 3.28
CA VAL A 25 -0.72 -5.17 4.27
C VAL A 25 -0.35 -3.70 4.12
N PHE A 26 0.77 -3.35 3.47
CA PHE A 26 1.16 -1.95 3.25
C PHE A 26 0.87 -1.50 1.82
N LEU A 27 1.24 -2.29 0.82
CA LEU A 27 1.06 -2.00 -0.60
C LEU A 27 -0.41 -1.83 -0.96
N PHE A 28 -1.29 -2.77 -0.57
CA PHE A 28 -2.72 -2.65 -0.89
C PHE A 28 -3.37 -1.38 -0.32
N PRO A 29 -3.22 -1.06 0.98
CA PRO A 29 -3.81 0.16 1.51
C PRO A 29 -3.15 1.43 0.98
N ILE A 30 -1.83 1.46 0.78
CA ILE A 30 -1.17 2.61 0.14
C ILE A 30 -1.74 2.81 -1.27
N LEU A 31 -1.87 1.74 -2.04
CA LEU A 31 -2.47 1.76 -3.37
C LEU A 31 -3.93 2.24 -3.29
N SER A 32 -4.73 1.71 -2.35
CA SER A 32 -6.11 2.13 -2.13
C SER A 32 -6.23 3.62 -1.83
N VAL A 33 -5.41 4.16 -0.92
CA VAL A 33 -5.39 5.59 -0.59
C VAL A 33 -4.91 6.43 -1.79
N MET A 34 -3.92 5.96 -2.54
CA MET A 34 -3.44 6.67 -3.72
C MET A 34 -4.51 6.73 -4.82
N PHE A 35 -5.27 5.65 -5.04
CA PHE A 35 -6.38 5.64 -6.00
C PHE A 35 -7.57 6.45 -5.51
N VAL A 36 -8.10 6.17 -4.31
CA VAL A 36 -9.29 6.85 -3.78
C VAL A 36 -9.00 8.31 -3.45
N GLY A 37 -7.90 8.56 -2.75
CA GLY A 37 -7.44 9.90 -2.40
C GLY A 37 -6.96 10.68 -3.62
N GLY A 38 -6.21 10.05 -4.53
CA GLY A 38 -5.81 10.69 -5.78
C GLY A 38 -6.99 11.03 -6.68
N TYR A 39 -7.97 10.11 -6.82
CA TYR A 39 -9.18 10.38 -7.58
C TYR A 39 -10.01 11.50 -6.94
N GLY A 40 -10.25 11.45 -5.63
CA GLY A 40 -10.92 12.53 -4.90
C GLY A 40 -10.20 13.87 -5.00
N PHE A 41 -8.86 13.86 -4.93
CA PHE A 41 -8.02 15.05 -5.10
C PHE A 41 -8.08 15.61 -6.53
N ILE A 42 -8.09 14.75 -7.56
CA ILE A 42 -8.26 15.16 -8.95
C ILE A 42 -9.62 15.80 -9.14
N ILE A 43 -10.69 15.19 -8.63
CA ILE A 43 -12.04 15.76 -8.69
C ILE A 43 -12.09 17.10 -7.96
N TRP A 44 -11.53 17.19 -6.76
CA TRP A 44 -11.42 18.44 -6.01
C TRP A 44 -10.62 19.52 -6.76
N MET A 45 -9.48 19.16 -7.36
CA MET A 45 -8.67 20.07 -8.17
C MET A 45 -9.43 20.54 -9.42
N LEU A 46 -10.11 19.63 -10.13
CA LEU A 46 -10.96 19.96 -11.28
C LEU A 46 -12.12 20.88 -10.87
N GLN A 47 -12.70 20.65 -9.69
CA GLN A 47 -13.72 21.52 -9.10
C GLN A 47 -13.16 22.94 -8.86
N VAL A 48 -12.02 23.05 -8.17
CA VAL A 48 -11.39 24.33 -7.83
C VAL A 48 -10.89 25.09 -9.06
N PHE A 49 -10.33 24.41 -10.07
CA PHE A 49 -9.71 25.06 -11.23
C PHE A 49 -10.65 25.32 -12.40
N LEU A 50 -11.60 24.42 -12.69
CA LEU A 50 -12.42 24.48 -13.91
C LEU A 50 -13.90 24.74 -13.65
N LEU A 51 -14.46 24.25 -12.53
CA LEU A 51 -15.91 24.23 -12.32
C LEU A 51 -16.41 25.26 -11.30
N GLY A 52 -15.54 26.10 -10.76
CA GLY A 52 -15.90 27.02 -9.68
C GLY A 52 -16.17 26.28 -8.36
N PRO A 53 -16.16 27.00 -7.22
CA PRO A 53 -16.01 26.42 -5.89
C PRO A 53 -16.98 25.23 -5.65
N PRO A 54 -16.48 24.06 -5.21
CA PRO A 54 -17.34 22.92 -4.91
C PRO A 54 -18.23 23.25 -3.71
N GLY A 55 -19.50 23.61 -3.95
CA GLY A 55 -20.40 23.95 -2.83
C GLY A 55 -21.81 24.46 -3.13
N HIS A 56 -22.20 24.84 -4.35
CA HIS A 56 -23.60 25.24 -4.62
C HIS A 56 -24.36 24.11 -5.33
N GLY A 57 -24.80 23.13 -4.54
CA GLY A 57 -26.02 22.39 -4.85
C GLY A 57 -27.19 23.18 -4.29
N GLY A 58 -27.85 23.94 -5.17
CA GLY A 58 -29.01 24.78 -4.92
C GLY A 58 -29.57 25.27 -6.25
#